data_AF-A0A8I0AE05-F1
#
_entry.id   AF-A0A8I0AE05-F1
#
_cell.length_a   1.000
_cell.length_b   1.000
_cell.length_c   1.000
_cell.angle_alpha   90.00
_cell.angle_beta   90.00
_cell.angle_gamma   90.00
#
_symmetry.space_group_name_H-M   'P 1'
#
loop_
_entity.id
_entity.type
_entity.pdbx_description
1 polymer ?
#
loop_
_entity_poly.entity_id
_entity_poly.type
_entity_poly.pdbx_seq_one_letter_code
_entity_poly.pdbx_strand_id
1 'polypeptide(L)'
;MKKISELFKDIVRCIAIGITISAIISIAISIMCVFMYKGNIVNIVCGIKTVLICIGAFGMILVAILLMKKKKEKPMKYINEWKKKYKIFSYEMVMLFITLTILICGGIIDWFLFYKL
;
A
#
# COMPACT_ATOMS: atom_id res chain seq x y z
N MET A 1 -17.12 10.13 -20.14
CA MET A 1 -15.91 10.90 -19.78
C MET A 1 -15.82 11.27 -18.30
N LYS A 2 -16.81 11.96 -17.69
CA LYS A 2 -16.76 12.39 -16.27
C LYS A 2 -16.51 11.25 -15.26
N LYS A 3 -17.14 10.08 -15.45
CA LYS A 3 -16.94 8.90 -14.58
C LYS A 3 -15.52 8.32 -14.67
N ILE A 4 -14.92 8.34 -15.86
CA ILE A 4 -13.56 7.82 -16.09
C ILE A 4 -12.53 8.74 -15.42
N SER A 5 -12.71 10.06 -15.51
CA SER A 5 -11.81 11.01 -14.86
C SER A 5 -11.90 10.98 -13.34
N GLU A 6 -13.09 10.72 -12.77
CA GLU A 6 -13.27 10.50 -11.34
C GLU A 6 -12.62 9.20 -10.87
N LEU A 7 -12.72 8.12 -11.66
CA LEU A 7 -12.06 6.84 -11.37
C LEU A 7 -10.54 7.01 -11.34
N PHE A 8 -10.00 7.70 -12.35
CA PHE A 8 -8.57 7.97 -12.43
C PHE A 8 -8.08 8.81 -11.24
N LYS A 9 -8.85 9.83 -10.81
CA LYS A 9 -8.52 10.62 -9.61
C LYS A 9 -8.48 9.76 -8.35
N ASP A 10 -9.44 8.85 -8.18
CA ASP A 10 -9.49 7.94 -7.03
C ASP A 10 -8.26 7.00 -7.03
N ILE A 11 -7.88 6.44 -8.20
CA ILE A 11 -6.68 5.60 -8.36
C ILE A 11 -5.41 6.37 -7.98
N VAL A 12 -5.18 7.53 -8.60
CA VAL A 12 -3.97 8.34 -8.36
C VAL A 12 -3.86 8.70 -6.88
N ARG A 13 -4.98 9.02 -6.24
CA ARG A 13 -5.01 9.31 -4.80
C ARG A 13 -4.62 8.10 -3.96
N CYS A 14 -5.09 6.90 -4.31
CA CYS A 14 -4.71 5.67 -3.60
C CYS A 14 -3.22 5.35 -3.78
N ILE A 15 -2.70 5.49 -5.01
CA ILE A 15 -1.28 5.30 -5.30
C ILE A 15 -0.44 6.29 -4.50
N ALA A 16 -0.79 7.58 -4.50
CA ALA A 16 -0.07 8.59 -3.73
C ALA A 16 -0.02 8.24 -2.23
N ILE A 17 -1.15 7.80 -1.65
CA ILE A 17 -1.20 7.37 -0.24
C ILE A 17 -0.34 6.11 -0.03
N GLY A 18 -0.42 5.13 -0.92
CA GLY A 18 0.37 3.90 -0.84
C GLY A 18 1.88 4.17 -0.91
N ILE A 19 2.32 5.09 -1.77
CA ILE A 19 3.71 5.55 -1.85
C ILE A 19 4.13 6.23 -0.54
N THR A 20 3.31 7.13 0.00
CA THR A 20 3.61 7.81 1.27
C THR A 20 3.75 6.82 2.42
N ILE A 21 2.84 5.83 2.52
CA ILE A 21 2.93 4.78 3.55
C ILE A 21 4.21 3.95 3.36
N SER A 22 4.52 3.57 2.12
CA SER A 22 5.74 2.81 1.80
C SER A 22 7.00 3.57 2.19
N ALA A 23 7.05 4.88 1.95
CA ALA A 23 8.16 5.74 2.35
C ALA A 23 8.33 5.78 3.87
N ILE A 24 7.23 5.94 4.62
CA ILE A 24 7.26 5.94 6.09
C ILE A 24 7.78 4.60 6.63
N ILE A 25 7.26 3.48 6.12
CA ILE A 25 7.72 2.14 6.48
C ILE A 25 9.22 2.00 6.17
N SER A 26 9.64 2.43 4.98
CA SER A 26 11.03 2.30 4.55
C SER A 26 11.99 3.08 5.46
N ILE A 27 11.63 4.30 5.86
CA ILE A 27 12.41 5.12 6.80
C ILE A 27 12.52 4.41 8.16
N ALA A 28 11.40 3.95 8.70
CA ALA A 28 11.37 3.27 10.00
C ALA A 28 12.26 2.01 9.99
N ILE A 29 12.14 1.17 8.97
CA ILE A 29 12.95 -0.06 8.84
C ILE A 29 14.42 0.27 8.56
N SER A 30 14.72 1.31 7.79
CA SER A 30 16.10 1.75 7.56
C SER A 30 16.82 2.05 8.87
N ILE A 31 16.17 2.79 9.78
CA ILE A 31 16.74 3.12 11.09
C ILE A 31 17.05 1.84 11.87
N MET A 32 16.09 0.91 11.95
CA MET A 32 16.29 -0.36 12.65
C MET A 32 17.44 -1.20 12.03
N CYS A 33 17.47 -1.30 10.71
CA CYS A 33 18.48 -2.08 9.99
C CYS A 33 19.89 -1.47 10.08
N VAL A 34 20.02 -0.14 10.15
CA VAL A 34 21.32 0.53 10.35
C VAL A 34 21.97 0.07 11.65
N PHE A 35 21.20 -0.01 12.74
CA PHE A 35 21.70 -0.49 14.04
C PHE A 35 22.06 -1.98 14.01
N MET A 36 21.27 -2.82 13.33
CA MET A 36 21.50 -4.26 13.28
C MET A 36 22.68 -4.66 12.38
N TYR A 37 22.79 -4.05 11.20
CA TYR A 37 23.74 -4.45 10.16
C TYR A 37 24.98 -3.56 10.07
N LYS A 38 25.22 -2.70 11.08
CA LYS A 38 26.39 -1.81 11.16
C LYS A 38 26.62 -0.99 9.88
N GLY A 39 25.54 -0.55 9.23
CA GLY A 39 25.60 0.25 8.01
C GLY A 39 25.83 -0.51 6.69
N ASN A 40 25.77 -1.85 6.65
CA ASN A 40 25.80 -2.57 5.38
C ASN A 40 24.54 -2.26 4.55
N ILE A 41 24.72 -1.46 3.49
CA ILE A 41 23.65 -0.93 2.65
C ILE A 41 22.83 -2.06 2.00
N VAL A 42 23.48 -3.13 1.55
CA VAL A 42 22.80 -4.26 0.89
C VAL A 42 21.80 -4.93 1.84
N ASN A 43 22.24 -5.20 3.06
CA ASN A 43 21.40 -5.82 4.08
C ASN A 43 20.26 -4.89 4.54
N ILE A 44 20.52 -3.58 4.60
CA ILE A 44 19.48 -2.58 4.92
C ILE A 44 18.40 -2.56 3.84
N VAL A 45 18.78 -2.47 2.57
CA VAL A 45 17.82 -2.46 1.45
C VAL A 45 17.06 -3.79 1.37
N CYS A 46 17.72 -4.92 1.66
CA CYS A 46 17.09 -6.23 1.76
C CYS A 46 16.05 -6.31 2.90
N GLY A 47 16.35 -5.68 4.05
CA GLY A 47 15.42 -5.54 5.16
C GLY A 47 14.18 -4.74 4.79
N ILE A 48 14.36 -3.57 4.16
CA ILE A 48 13.26 -2.71 3.67
C ILE A 48 12.37 -3.48 2.69
N LYS A 49 12.99 -4.14 1.70
CA LYS A 49 12.29 -4.96 0.71
C LYS A 49 11.40 -5.99 1.39
N THR A 50 11.99 -6.79 2.27
CA THR A 50 11.32 -7.91 2.93
C THR A 50 10.09 -7.42 3.70
N VAL A 51 10.23 -6.34 4.46
CA VAL A 51 9.12 -5.78 5.25
C VAL A 51 8.01 -5.22 4.36
N LEU A 52 8.34 -4.49 3.28
CA LEU A 52 7.34 -3.98 2.35
C LEU A 52 6.54 -5.11 1.69
N ILE A 53 7.22 -6.17 1.25
CA ILE A 53 6.55 -7.34 0.65
C ILE A 53 5.66 -8.05 1.68
N CYS A 54 6.14 -8.26 2.91
CA CYS A 54 5.34 -8.87 3.97
C CYS A 54 4.10 -8.04 4.31
N ILE A 55 4.25 -6.72 4.53
CA ILE A 55 3.12 -5.83 4.84
C ILE A 55 2.13 -5.78 3.68
N GLY A 56 2.63 -5.69 2.44
CA GLY A 56 1.80 -5.78 1.25
C GLY A 56 1.01 -7.10 1.19
N ALA A 57 1.66 -8.24 1.41
CA ALA A 57 1.00 -9.53 1.38
C ALA A 57 -0.06 -9.67 2.49
N PHE A 58 0.26 -9.27 3.73
CA PHE A 58 -0.69 -9.27 4.84
C PHE A 58 -1.87 -8.34 4.58
N GLY A 59 -1.63 -7.15 4.01
CA GLY A 59 -2.71 -6.26 3.62
C GLY A 59 -3.64 -6.88 2.57
N MET A 60 -3.11 -7.67 1.62
CA MET A 60 -3.90 -8.30 0.58
C MET A 60 -4.80 -9.38 1.16
N ILE A 61 -4.28 -10.15 2.13
CA ILE A 61 -5.06 -11.12 2.90
C ILE A 61 -6.20 -10.42 3.66
N LEU A 62 -5.91 -9.29 4.33
CA LEU A 62 -6.93 -8.50 5.03
C LEU A 62 -8.01 -7.99 4.07
N VAL A 63 -7.63 -7.50 2.89
CA VAL A 63 -8.56 -7.06 1.85
C VAL A 63 -9.43 -8.22 1.38
N ALA A 64 -8.85 -9.41 1.14
CA ALA A 64 -9.61 -10.59 0.75
C ALA A 64 -10.66 -10.96 1.81
N ILE A 65 -10.29 -10.93 3.09
CA ILE A 65 -11.23 -11.17 4.21
C ILE A 65 -12.35 -10.12 4.22
N LEU A 66 -12.02 -8.84 4.00
CA LEU A 66 -13.01 -7.76 3.94
C LEU A 66 -13.99 -7.94 2.77
N LEU A 67 -13.51 -8.39 1.62
CA LEU A 67 -14.34 -8.67 0.45
C LEU A 67 -15.23 -9.91 0.64
N MET A 68 -14.76 -10.92 1.38
CA MET A 68 -15.55 -12.11 1.72
C MET A 68 -16.64 -11.85 2.76
N LYS A 69 -16.48 -10.80 3.58
CA LYS A 69 -17.46 -10.47 4.63
C LYS A 69 -18.81 -10.13 3.98
N LYS A 70 -19.85 -10.91 4.30
CA LYS A 70 -21.22 -10.62 3.87
C LYS A 70 -21.55 -9.17 4.22
N LYS A 71 -21.90 -8.37 3.21
CA LYS A 71 -22.34 -6.99 3.38
C LYS A 71 -23.61 -7.00 4.23
N LYS A 72 -23.48 -6.79 5.54
CA LYS A 72 -24.64 -6.47 6.37
C LYS A 72 -25.20 -5.17 5.81
N GLU A 73 -26.52 -5.11 5.62
CA GLU A 73 -27.24 -4.00 4.96
C GLU A 73 -27.07 -2.63 5.61
N LYS A 74 -26.34 -2.54 6.74
CA LYS A 74 -26.10 -1.26 7.41
C LYS A 74 -25.16 -0.40 6.57
N PRO A 75 -25.62 0.74 6.02
CA PRO A 75 -24.74 1.65 5.31
C PRO A 75 -23.65 2.16 6.25
N MET A 76 -22.45 2.41 5.72
CA MET A 76 -21.38 3.04 6.49
C MET A 76 -21.90 4.35 7.11
N LYS A 77 -21.71 4.52 8.42
CA LYS A 77 -22.16 5.69 9.19
C LYS A 77 -21.73 7.03 8.57
N TYR A 78 -20.61 7.06 7.84
CA TYR A 78 -20.03 8.25 7.21
C TYR A 78 -19.92 8.14 5.68
N ILE A 79 -20.85 7.45 5.02
CA ILE A 79 -20.79 7.23 3.57
C ILE A 79 -20.74 8.53 2.74
N ASN A 80 -21.38 9.60 3.22
CA ASN A 80 -21.40 10.90 2.54
C ASN A 80 -20.03 11.58 2.59
N GLU A 81 -19.32 11.51 3.72
CA GLU A 81 -17.96 12.03 3.84
C GLU A 81 -16.97 11.21 3.00
N TRP A 82 -17.15 9.89 2.99
CA TRP A 82 -16.36 9.02 2.13
C TRP A 82 -16.54 9.38 0.66
N LYS A 83 -17.77 9.56 0.19
CA LYS A 83 -18.09 9.96 -1.19
C LYS A 83 -17.57 11.35 -1.57
N LYS A 84 -17.32 12.25 -0.61
CA LYS A 84 -16.62 13.51 -0.87
C LYS A 84 -15.14 13.28 -1.19
N LYS A 85 -14.52 12.25 -0.61
CA LYS A 85 -13.09 11.94 -0.78
C LYS A 85 -12.81 10.98 -1.94
N TYR A 86 -13.66 9.97 -2.10
CA TYR A 86 -13.60 8.94 -3.15
C TYR A 86 -14.97 8.83 -3.79
N LYS A 87 -15.08 9.24 -5.06
CA LYS A 87 -16.39 9.30 -5.72
C LYS A 87 -16.88 7.93 -6.17
N ILE A 88 -15.96 7.03 -6.49
CA ILE A 88 -16.25 5.73 -7.08
C ILE A 88 -15.82 4.59 -6.16
N PHE A 89 -14.66 4.72 -5.51
CA PHE A 89 -14.10 3.61 -4.74
C PHE A 89 -14.81 3.38 -3.40
N SER A 90 -15.11 2.11 -3.11
CA SER A 90 -15.46 1.67 -1.77
C SER A 90 -14.20 1.59 -0.89
N TYR A 91 -14.38 1.47 0.43
CA TYR A 91 -13.25 1.40 1.35
C TYR A 91 -12.37 0.16 1.10
N GLU A 92 -12.99 -0.97 0.72
CA GLU A 92 -12.27 -2.20 0.38
C GLU A 92 -11.37 -1.98 -0.85
N MET A 93 -11.89 -1.30 -1.88
CA MET A 93 -11.12 -0.99 -3.09
C MET A 93 -9.96 -0.05 -2.79
N VAL A 94 -10.16 0.96 -1.95
CA VAL A 94 -9.07 1.87 -1.53
C VAL A 94 -7.96 1.09 -0.80
N MET A 95 -8.33 0.21 0.14
CA MET A 95 -7.37 -0.65 0.84
C MET A 95 -6.63 -1.58 -0.12
N LEU A 96 -7.32 -2.14 -1.11
CA LEU A 96 -6.72 -2.96 -2.17
C LEU A 96 -5.64 -2.18 -2.92
N PHE A 97 -5.96 -0.99 -3.43
CA PHE A 97 -5.01 -0.19 -4.21
C PHE A 97 -3.81 0.29 -3.39
N ILE A 98 -4.04 0.70 -2.14
CA ILE A 98 -2.94 1.09 -1.23
C ILE A 98 -2.00 -0.09 -1.02
N THR A 99 -2.56 -1.26 -0.69
CA THR A 99 -1.75 -2.45 -0.41
C THR A 99 -1.00 -2.94 -1.64
N LEU A 100 -1.65 -2.93 -2.81
CA LEU A 100 -1.04 -3.27 -4.08
C LEU A 100 0.14 -2.33 -4.37
N THR A 101 -0.01 -1.04 -4.10
CA THR A 101 1.05 -0.04 -4.28
C THR A 101 2.26 -0.35 -3.38
N ILE A 102 2.03 -0.69 -2.09
CA ILE A 102 3.09 -1.08 -1.16
C ILE A 102 3.85 -2.31 -1.68
N LEU A 103 3.13 -3.30 -2.18
CA LEU A 103 3.71 -4.53 -2.72
C LEU A 103 4.53 -4.27 -3.99
N ILE A 104 4.04 -3.40 -4.88
CA ILE A 104 4.78 -2.93 -6.06
C ILE A 104 6.07 -2.20 -5.65
N CYS A 105 6.02 -1.33 -4.64
CA CYS A 105 7.23 -0.65 -4.13
C CYS A 105 8.27 -1.66 -3.63
N GLY A 106 7.85 -2.69 -2.88
CA GLY A 106 8.74 -3.77 -2.47
C GLY A 106 9.32 -4.54 -3.66
N GLY A 107 8.51 -4.84 -4.67
CA GLY A 107 8.94 -5.51 -5.90
C GLY A 107 9.92 -4.67 -6.75
N ILE A 108 9.75 -3.35 -6.80
CA ILE A 108 10.71 -2.45 -7.47
C ILE A 108 12.06 -2.48 -6.77
N ILE A 109 12.09 -2.52 -5.43
CA ILE A 109 13.33 -2.63 -4.67
C ILE A 109 13.99 -3.99 -4.89
N ASP A 110 13.21 -5.08 -4.94
CA ASP A 110 13.72 -6.42 -5.29
C ASP A 110 14.37 -6.43 -6.67
N TRP A 111 13.68 -5.87 -7.65
CA TRP A 111 14.17 -5.78 -9.02
C TRP A 111 15.47 -4.96 -9.10
N PHE A 112 15.54 -3.84 -8.37
CA PHE A 112 16.75 -3.03 -8.29
C PHE A 112 17.91 -3.81 -7.63
N LEU A 113 17.65 -4.55 -6.56
CA LEU A 113 18.67 -5.38 -5.92
C LEU A 113 19.18 -6.49 -6.84
N PHE A 114 18.32 -7.13 -7.62
CA PHE A 114 18.72 -8.24 -8.50
C PHE A 114 19.56 -7.81 -9.71
N TYR A 115 19.30 -6.62 -10.26
CA TYR A 115 19.95 -6.16 -11.51
C TYR A 115 21.11 -5.17 -11.31
N LYS A 116 21.23 -4.51 -10.15
CA LYS A 116 22.19 -3.40 -9.94
C LYS A 116 23.15 -3.58 -8.78
N LEU A 117 23.04 -4.65 -8.00
CA LEU A 117 23.90 -4.98 -6.87
C LEU A 117 24.40 -6.42 -7.01
#